data_AF-A0A524MB04-F1
#
_entry.id   AF-A0A524MB04-F1
#
_cell.length_a   1.000
_cell.length_b   1.000
_cell.length_c   1.000
_cell.angle_alpha   90.00
_cell.angle_beta   90.00
_cell.angle_gamma   90.00
#
_symmetry.space_group_name_H-M   'P 1'
#
loop_
_entity.id
_entity.type
_entity.pdbx_description
1 polymer ?
#
loop_
_entity_poly.entity_id
_entity_poly.type
_entity_poly.pdbx_seq_one_letter_code
_entity_poly.pdbx_strand_id
1 'polypeptide(L)'
;MKARVASSGAVGIRSLLPPEQCDILETHFLSEEVLMTDYESLKHLIDDQGIEFVDFRVADFVGRFRHLTIPSARFTPSLLSDGLGFDGSNFGYRSVAGSDMILIPDLSSAYMEERSGVKILTLIADIRDAQTRGPAAIDPRGIARAAVAYARELGIADDILASPEFEFYVFDKVLFDTENGASCVEIHPAEAVDHRLSIGRLPYSAYHAPLHQDRLFEFRCEVAKQIERAGIPVKYHHHEVGAFGQQEIELGFDSLVRMADAVFIVKSLVHNTAVEWGLTATFLPKPIHGEAGNGMHLHQYMVKDGVNIFSGEDGLTDLALCYVGGLLKHGRSLMAWTNPSTNSYRRLVPGYEAPVNLVFGSANRTAAVRVPAYARDDKRRIELRT
;
A
#
# COMPACT_ATOMS: atom_id res chain seq x y z
N MET A 1 46.76 -11.02 -49.48
CA MET A 1 45.39 -11.47 -49.10
C MET A 1 44.73 -10.35 -48.32
N LYS A 2 44.01 -9.45 -49.00
CA LYS A 2 43.26 -8.34 -48.40
C LYS A 2 41.78 -8.68 -48.55
N ALA A 3 41.07 -8.90 -47.45
CA ALA A 3 39.62 -9.11 -47.46
C ALA A 3 38.92 -7.85 -46.94
N ARG A 4 37.90 -7.45 -47.69
CA ARG A 4 37.14 -6.20 -47.64
C ARG A 4 36.24 -6.13 -46.40
N VAL A 5 36.18 -4.93 -45.81
CA VAL A 5 35.08 -4.49 -44.95
C VAL A 5 33.87 -4.22 -45.86
N ALA A 6 32.74 -4.86 -45.56
CA ALA A 6 31.44 -4.58 -46.16
C ALA A 6 30.53 -3.97 -45.11
N SER A 7 30.03 -2.78 -45.44
CA SER A 7 29.00 -2.02 -44.74
C SER A 7 27.60 -2.59 -45.02
N SER A 8 26.82 -2.79 -43.97
CA SER A 8 25.35 -2.88 -43.99
C SER A 8 24.91 -2.74 -42.53
N GLY A 9 24.02 -1.87 -42.08
CA GLY A 9 22.95 -1.12 -42.71
C GLY A 9 21.97 -0.93 -41.56
N ALA A 10 21.68 0.33 -41.18
CA ALA A 10 20.79 0.63 -40.07
C ALA A 10 19.40 0.04 -40.36
N VAL A 11 18.94 -0.88 -39.50
CA VAL A 11 17.56 -1.35 -39.51
C VAL A 11 16.79 -0.44 -38.57
N GLY A 12 16.06 0.50 -39.15
CA GLY A 12 15.08 1.30 -38.44
C GLY A 12 14.01 0.39 -37.83
N ILE A 13 13.71 0.61 -36.55
CA ILE A 13 12.62 -0.03 -35.84
C ILE A 13 11.32 0.44 -36.52
N ARG A 14 10.73 -0.44 -37.32
CA ARG A 14 9.38 -0.25 -37.88
C ARG A 14 8.38 -0.31 -36.73
N SER A 15 7.62 0.77 -36.61
CA SER A 15 6.35 0.84 -35.90
C SER A 15 5.43 -0.31 -36.34
N LEU A 16 5.07 -1.18 -35.39
CA LEU A 16 4.02 -2.18 -35.56
C LEU A 16 2.86 -1.84 -34.63
N LEU A 17 2.05 -0.86 -35.02
CA LEU A 17 0.66 -0.75 -34.59
C LEU A 17 -0.17 -0.31 -35.80
N PRO A 18 -1.19 -1.08 -36.22
CA PRO A 18 -2.16 -0.62 -37.20
C PRO A 18 -3.09 0.43 -36.57
N PRO A 19 -3.48 1.48 -37.30
CA PRO A 19 -4.48 2.44 -36.84
C PRO A 19 -5.86 1.89 -37.19
N GLU A 20 -6.74 1.72 -36.20
CA GLU A 20 -8.20 1.96 -36.29
C GLU A 20 -8.93 1.39 -35.07
N GLN A 21 -9.97 2.11 -34.66
CA GLN A 21 -10.94 1.83 -33.57
C GLN A 21 -10.45 2.09 -32.14
N CYS A 22 -10.22 3.37 -31.86
CA CYS A 22 -10.39 3.91 -30.51
C CYS A 22 -11.89 4.11 -30.28
N ASP A 23 -12.63 3.03 -30.04
CA ASP A 23 -13.93 3.13 -29.38
C ASP A 23 -13.64 3.56 -27.94
N ILE A 24 -13.89 4.84 -27.67
CA ILE A 24 -13.91 5.40 -26.33
C ILE A 24 -15.05 4.66 -25.63
N LEU A 25 -14.71 3.59 -24.91
CA LEU A 25 -15.61 2.98 -23.94
C LEU A 25 -16.03 4.09 -23.00
N GLU A 26 -17.31 4.46 -23.07
CA GLU A 26 -17.96 5.30 -22.09
C GLU A 26 -17.70 4.68 -20.72
N THR A 27 -16.75 5.23 -19.99
CA THR A 27 -16.62 5.00 -18.56
C THR A 27 -17.92 5.51 -17.95
N HIS A 28 -18.82 4.58 -17.64
CA HIS A 28 -19.83 4.80 -16.62
C HIS A 28 -19.08 5.10 -15.33
N PHE A 29 -18.82 6.39 -15.11
CA PHE A 29 -18.56 6.91 -13.78
C PHE A 29 -19.76 6.48 -12.93
N LEU A 30 -19.52 5.64 -11.94
CA LEU A 30 -20.41 5.49 -10.80
C LEU A 30 -20.40 6.85 -10.09
N SER A 31 -21.23 7.76 -10.58
CA SER A 31 -21.53 9.04 -9.96
C SER A 31 -22.43 8.79 -8.75
N GLU A 32 -22.05 9.42 -7.64
CA GLU A 32 -22.65 9.41 -6.30
C GLU A 32 -22.17 8.30 -5.36
N GLU A 33 -21.45 8.75 -4.31
CA GLU A 33 -21.01 8.01 -3.13
C GLU A 33 -22.21 7.41 -2.38
N VAL A 34 -22.76 6.31 -2.89
CA VAL A 34 -23.47 5.36 -2.04
C VAL A 34 -22.41 4.37 -1.58
N LEU A 35 -21.93 4.52 -0.36
CA LEU A 35 -21.29 3.41 0.35
C LEU A 35 -22.31 2.27 0.32
N MET A 36 -22.10 1.28 -0.56
CA MET A 36 -22.98 0.13 -0.70
C MET A 36 -22.78 -0.79 0.49
N THR A 37 -23.38 -0.42 1.62
CA THR A 37 -23.19 -1.07 2.92
C THR A 37 -24.16 -2.21 3.18
N ASP A 38 -25.11 -2.44 2.27
CA ASP A 38 -26.13 -3.47 2.41
C ASP A 38 -26.04 -4.53 1.31
N TYR A 39 -26.57 -5.70 1.63
CA TYR A 39 -26.51 -6.86 0.76
C TYR A 39 -27.25 -6.68 -0.57
N GLU A 40 -28.42 -6.05 -0.54
CA GLU A 40 -29.27 -5.92 -1.74
C GLU A 40 -28.62 -4.99 -2.76
N SER A 41 -28.03 -3.88 -2.31
CA SER A 41 -27.24 -2.98 -3.16
C SER A 41 -26.07 -3.70 -3.83
N LEU A 42 -25.31 -4.50 -3.08
CA LEU A 42 -24.19 -5.27 -3.65
C LEU A 42 -24.65 -6.39 -4.56
N LYS A 43 -25.80 -7.03 -4.27
CA LYS A 43 -26.37 -8.06 -5.15
C LYS A 43 -26.81 -7.46 -6.48
N HIS A 44 -27.43 -6.28 -6.44
CA HIS A 44 -27.78 -5.52 -7.64
C HIS A 44 -26.54 -5.17 -8.46
N LEU A 45 -25.48 -4.70 -7.81
CA LEU A 45 -24.20 -4.42 -8.46
C LEU A 45 -23.61 -5.67 -9.14
N ILE A 46 -23.64 -6.81 -8.45
CA ILE A 46 -23.18 -8.10 -9.00
C ILE A 46 -23.92 -8.45 -10.29
N ASP A 47 -25.24 -8.30 -10.30
CA ASP A 47 -26.07 -8.65 -11.44
C ASP A 47 -25.90 -7.66 -12.60
N ASP A 48 -25.92 -6.36 -12.31
CA ASP A 48 -25.79 -5.29 -13.30
C ASP A 48 -24.44 -5.29 -14.01
N GLN A 49 -23.36 -5.50 -13.25
CA GLN A 49 -22.01 -5.46 -13.79
C GLN A 49 -21.56 -6.80 -14.36
N GLY A 50 -22.36 -7.87 -14.20
CA GLY A 50 -22.00 -9.21 -14.63
C GLY A 50 -20.81 -9.76 -13.85
N ILE A 51 -20.78 -9.56 -12.54
CA ILE A 51 -19.69 -10.02 -11.66
C ILE A 51 -19.77 -11.53 -11.52
N GLU A 52 -18.68 -12.21 -11.87
CA GLU A 52 -18.61 -13.68 -11.90
C GLU A 52 -18.20 -14.26 -10.54
N PHE A 53 -17.39 -13.52 -9.78
CA PHE A 53 -16.82 -13.99 -8.52
C PHE A 53 -16.89 -12.93 -7.42
N VAL A 54 -17.03 -13.41 -6.18
CA VAL A 54 -16.87 -12.61 -4.97
C VAL A 54 -15.65 -13.12 -4.22
N ASP A 55 -14.73 -12.22 -3.90
CA ASP A 55 -13.45 -12.52 -3.28
C ASP A 55 -13.37 -11.91 -1.87
N PHE A 56 -13.10 -12.76 -0.88
CA PHE A 56 -13.01 -12.36 0.52
C PHE A 56 -11.55 -12.27 0.94
N ARG A 57 -11.07 -11.06 1.19
CA ARG A 57 -9.70 -10.77 1.57
C ARG A 57 -9.56 -10.61 3.07
N VAL A 58 -8.42 -11.00 3.59
CA VAL A 58 -8.13 -10.91 5.03
C VAL A 58 -6.64 -10.82 5.30
N ALA A 59 -6.28 -10.03 6.30
CA ALA A 59 -4.91 -9.96 6.79
C ALA A 59 -4.56 -11.24 7.56
N ASP A 60 -3.43 -11.87 7.24
CA ASP A 60 -2.83 -12.88 8.11
C ASP A 60 -2.03 -12.21 9.25
N PHE A 61 -1.64 -13.00 10.26
CA PHE A 61 -0.94 -12.47 11.44
C PHE A 61 0.35 -11.70 11.11
N VAL A 62 1.03 -12.03 10.01
CA VAL A 62 2.28 -11.39 9.60
C VAL A 62 2.08 -10.31 8.53
N GLY A 63 0.84 -9.93 8.25
CA GLY A 63 0.50 -8.82 7.35
C GLY A 63 0.45 -9.18 5.86
N ARG A 64 0.16 -10.43 5.50
CA ARG A 64 -0.17 -10.80 4.10
C ARG A 64 -1.67 -10.69 3.85
N PHE A 65 -2.04 -10.23 2.66
CA PHE A 65 -3.43 -10.16 2.24
C PHE A 65 -3.84 -11.47 1.56
N ARG A 66 -4.38 -12.39 2.35
CA ARG A 66 -4.86 -13.69 1.88
C ARG A 66 -6.30 -13.59 1.43
N HIS A 67 -6.79 -14.59 0.71
CA HIS A 67 -8.13 -14.53 0.14
C HIS A 67 -8.78 -15.89 -0.05
N LEU A 68 -10.11 -15.87 -0.19
CA LEU A 68 -10.94 -16.99 -0.59
C LEU A 68 -12.00 -16.48 -1.56
N THR A 69 -12.12 -17.12 -2.72
CA THR A 69 -13.04 -16.70 -3.78
C THR A 69 -14.19 -17.68 -3.94
N ILE A 70 -15.40 -17.17 -4.14
CA ILE A 70 -16.60 -17.97 -4.48
C ILE A 70 -17.23 -17.49 -5.79
N PRO A 71 -17.92 -18.36 -6.53
CA PRO A 71 -18.81 -17.91 -7.60
C PRO A 71 -19.87 -16.95 -7.05
N SER A 72 -20.21 -15.89 -7.79
CA SER A 72 -21.16 -14.86 -7.32
C SER A 72 -22.54 -15.43 -6.96
N ALA A 73 -22.97 -16.51 -7.62
CA ALA A 73 -24.19 -17.25 -7.28
C ALA A 73 -24.21 -17.85 -5.85
N ARG A 74 -23.05 -17.96 -5.19
CA ARG A 74 -22.91 -18.42 -3.80
C ARG A 74 -22.93 -17.28 -2.80
N PHE A 75 -22.91 -16.02 -3.24
CA PHE A 75 -23.02 -14.87 -2.36
C PHE A 75 -24.48 -14.72 -1.92
N THR A 76 -24.79 -15.23 -0.73
CA THR A 76 -26.14 -15.25 -0.14
C THR A 76 -26.17 -14.47 1.18
N PRO A 77 -27.35 -14.00 1.65
CA PRO A 77 -27.45 -13.26 2.90
C PRO A 77 -26.93 -14.03 4.12
N SER A 78 -27.06 -15.37 4.10
CA SER A 78 -26.56 -16.25 5.18
C SER A 78 -25.06 -16.16 5.39
N LEU A 79 -24.27 -15.76 4.37
CA LEU A 79 -22.82 -15.57 4.55
C LEU A 79 -22.48 -14.45 5.54
N LEU A 80 -23.37 -13.47 5.71
CA LEU A 80 -23.15 -12.35 6.61
C LEU A 80 -23.27 -12.77 8.08
N SER A 81 -24.03 -13.83 8.36
CA SER A 81 -24.18 -14.40 9.71
C SER A 81 -23.29 -15.62 9.92
N ASP A 82 -23.27 -16.55 8.96
CA ASP A 82 -22.68 -17.87 9.11
C ASP A 82 -21.19 -17.87 8.77
N GLY A 83 -20.78 -16.95 7.89
CA GLY A 83 -19.43 -16.79 7.40
C GLY A 83 -18.95 -17.89 6.47
N LEU A 84 -17.74 -17.71 5.93
CA LEU A 84 -17.03 -18.72 5.16
C LEU A 84 -16.02 -19.44 6.05
N GLY A 85 -16.20 -20.76 6.19
CA GLY A 85 -15.28 -21.60 6.95
C GLY A 85 -13.90 -21.68 6.29
N PHE A 86 -12.84 -21.59 7.09
CA PHE A 86 -11.46 -21.76 6.65
C PHE A 86 -10.55 -22.30 7.77
N ASP A 87 -9.36 -22.77 7.38
CA ASP A 87 -8.33 -23.23 8.31
C ASP A 87 -7.48 -22.05 8.82
N GLY A 88 -7.78 -21.59 10.03
CA GLY A 88 -7.09 -20.48 10.69
C GLY A 88 -5.63 -20.76 11.06
N SER A 89 -5.19 -22.02 11.05
CA SER A 89 -3.79 -22.36 11.36
C SER A 89 -2.82 -21.90 10.28
N ASN A 90 -3.25 -21.93 9.02
CA ASN A 90 -2.48 -21.43 7.87
C ASN A 90 -2.36 -19.89 7.82
N PHE A 91 -3.15 -19.19 8.63
CA PHE A 91 -3.17 -17.73 8.73
C PHE A 91 -2.48 -17.22 10.01
N GLY A 92 -2.03 -18.14 10.88
CA GLY A 92 -1.36 -17.82 12.15
C GLY A 92 -2.30 -17.51 13.32
N TYR A 93 -3.60 -17.80 13.20
CA TYR A 93 -4.60 -17.48 14.25
C TYR A 93 -4.88 -18.64 15.22
N ARG A 94 -4.63 -19.88 14.80
CA ARG A 94 -4.89 -21.09 15.59
C ARG A 94 -3.77 -22.09 15.46
N SER A 95 -3.67 -23.01 16.42
CA SER A 95 -2.93 -24.26 16.23
C SER A 95 -3.68 -25.19 15.27
N VAL A 96 -3.00 -26.22 14.76
CA VAL A 96 -3.62 -27.26 13.92
C VAL A 96 -4.81 -27.94 14.62
N ALA A 97 -4.70 -28.19 15.93
CA ALA A 97 -5.84 -28.62 16.71
C ALA A 97 -6.77 -27.42 16.98
N GLY A 98 -8.05 -27.53 16.58
CA GLY A 98 -9.05 -26.46 16.76
C GLY A 98 -8.86 -25.29 15.79
N SER A 99 -8.47 -25.57 14.55
CA SER A 99 -8.12 -24.56 13.55
C SER A 99 -9.29 -23.90 12.84
N ASP A 100 -10.48 -24.49 12.92
CA ASP A 100 -11.68 -23.99 12.22
C ASP A 100 -12.04 -22.57 12.66
N MET A 101 -12.07 -21.66 11.68
CA MET A 101 -12.49 -20.28 11.84
C MET A 101 -13.44 -19.89 10.71
N ILE A 102 -14.07 -18.74 10.83
CA ILE A 102 -14.96 -18.19 9.81
C ILE A 102 -14.56 -16.77 9.41
N LEU A 103 -14.75 -16.47 8.12
CA LEU A 103 -14.64 -15.14 7.55
C LEU A 103 -16.03 -14.52 7.48
N ILE A 104 -16.22 -13.36 8.12
CA ILE A 104 -17.44 -12.57 8.02
C ILE A 104 -17.14 -11.34 7.17
N PRO A 105 -17.73 -11.22 5.96
CA PRO A 105 -17.46 -10.08 5.09
C PRO A 105 -17.99 -8.78 5.68
N ASP A 106 -17.22 -7.71 5.50
CA ASP A 106 -17.62 -6.34 5.78
C ASP A 106 -18.04 -5.66 4.47
N LEU A 107 -19.35 -5.47 4.30
CA LEU A 107 -19.93 -4.93 3.06
C LEU A 107 -19.45 -3.50 2.77
N SER A 108 -19.08 -2.74 3.79
CA SER A 108 -18.58 -1.37 3.62
C SER A 108 -17.20 -1.29 2.94
N SER A 109 -16.52 -2.42 2.82
CA SER A 109 -15.19 -2.54 2.21
C SER A 109 -15.22 -3.00 0.75
N ALA A 110 -16.41 -3.10 0.15
CA ALA A 110 -16.59 -3.60 -1.21
C ALA A 110 -15.86 -2.73 -2.24
N TYR A 111 -15.10 -3.37 -3.12
CA TYR A 111 -14.57 -2.73 -4.33
C TYR A 111 -14.51 -3.72 -5.50
N MET A 112 -14.47 -3.21 -6.72
CA MET A 112 -14.42 -4.04 -7.92
C MET A 112 -13.00 -4.14 -8.46
N GLU A 113 -12.61 -5.35 -8.83
CA GLU A 113 -11.41 -5.64 -9.60
C GLU A 113 -11.78 -6.26 -10.95
N GLU A 114 -10.94 -6.04 -11.96
CA GLU A 114 -11.03 -6.74 -13.23
C GLU A 114 -9.66 -7.37 -13.53
N ARG A 115 -9.65 -8.68 -13.74
CA ARG A 115 -8.42 -9.45 -13.99
C ARG A 115 -8.62 -10.36 -15.18
N SER A 116 -7.82 -10.18 -16.22
CA SER A 116 -7.93 -10.97 -17.47
C SER A 116 -9.35 -11.00 -18.06
N GLY A 117 -10.09 -9.88 -17.95
CA GLY A 117 -11.48 -9.75 -18.40
C GLY A 117 -12.54 -10.32 -17.46
N VAL A 118 -12.14 -10.92 -16.33
CA VAL A 118 -13.06 -11.42 -15.30
C VAL A 118 -13.30 -10.33 -14.27
N LYS A 119 -14.56 -9.97 -14.06
CA LYS A 119 -14.98 -9.00 -13.02
C LYS A 119 -15.18 -9.70 -11.68
N ILE A 120 -14.62 -9.10 -10.64
CA ILE A 120 -14.58 -9.65 -9.28
C ILE A 120 -15.04 -8.57 -8.31
N LEU A 121 -15.98 -8.91 -7.42
CA LEU A 121 -16.30 -8.08 -6.26
C LEU A 121 -15.41 -8.51 -5.10
N THR A 122 -14.56 -7.62 -4.61
CA THR A 122 -13.66 -7.89 -3.50
C THR A 122 -14.18 -7.24 -2.21
N LEU A 123 -14.18 -8.01 -1.12
CA LEU A 123 -14.62 -7.61 0.22
C LEU A 123 -13.53 -7.97 1.23
N ILE A 124 -13.27 -7.09 2.19
CA ILE A 124 -12.48 -7.44 3.37
C ILE A 124 -13.37 -8.17 4.37
N ALA A 125 -12.84 -9.21 4.99
CA ALA A 125 -13.54 -10.00 5.99
C ALA A 125 -12.84 -9.94 7.35
N ASP A 126 -13.66 -9.95 8.40
CA ASP A 126 -13.20 -10.14 9.77
C ASP A 126 -13.09 -11.65 10.08
N ILE A 127 -12.09 -12.02 10.88
CA ILE A 127 -11.93 -13.40 11.34
C ILE A 127 -12.68 -13.60 12.65
N ARG A 128 -13.51 -14.65 12.71
CA ARG A 128 -14.20 -15.05 13.93
C ARG A 128 -14.01 -16.53 14.22
N ASP A 129 -14.15 -16.88 15.49
CA ASP A 129 -14.14 -18.25 15.95
C ASP A 129 -15.36 -19.02 15.44
N ALA A 130 -15.17 -20.24 14.92
CA ALA A 130 -16.26 -21.00 14.31
C ALA A 130 -17.32 -21.46 15.31
N GLN A 131 -16.96 -21.66 16.59
CA GLN A 131 -17.87 -22.18 17.61
C GLN A 131 -18.57 -21.05 18.37
N THR A 132 -17.78 -20.15 18.95
CA THR A 132 -18.26 -19.05 19.80
C THR A 132 -18.76 -17.86 18.99
N ARG A 133 -18.40 -17.76 17.70
CA ARG A 133 -18.67 -16.62 16.81
C ARG A 133 -18.08 -15.29 17.30
N GLY A 134 -17.20 -15.34 18.31
CA GLY A 134 -16.48 -14.18 18.82
C GLY A 134 -15.35 -13.74 17.88
N PRO A 135 -14.91 -12.46 17.96
CA PRO A 135 -13.81 -11.96 17.15
C PRO A 135 -12.49 -12.68 17.49
N ALA A 136 -11.64 -12.83 16.49
CA ALA A 136 -10.29 -13.35 16.71
C ALA A 136 -9.46 -12.37 17.56
N ALA A 137 -8.80 -12.88 18.60
CA ALA A 137 -8.12 -12.04 19.59
C ALA A 137 -6.94 -11.23 19.04
N ILE A 138 -6.31 -11.70 17.95
CA ILE A 138 -5.11 -11.10 17.35
C ILE A 138 -5.39 -10.51 15.96
N ASP A 139 -6.67 -10.25 15.63
CA ASP A 139 -7.03 -9.61 14.37
C ASP A 139 -6.54 -8.15 14.33
N PRO A 140 -5.60 -7.80 13.43
CA PRO A 140 -5.06 -6.44 13.35
C PRO A 140 -6.15 -5.42 13.01
N ARG A 141 -7.17 -5.79 12.22
CA ARG A 141 -8.27 -4.90 11.85
C ARG A 141 -9.17 -4.61 13.06
N GLY A 142 -9.47 -5.64 13.85
CA GLY A 142 -10.13 -5.51 15.15
C GLY A 142 -9.35 -4.65 16.14
N ILE A 143 -8.03 -4.79 16.22
CA ILE A 143 -7.16 -3.96 17.07
C ILE A 143 -7.21 -2.48 16.64
N ALA A 144 -7.18 -2.19 15.34
CA ALA A 144 -7.31 -0.83 14.84
C ALA A 144 -8.65 -0.19 15.23
N ARG A 145 -9.76 -0.92 15.08
CA ARG A 145 -11.09 -0.47 15.54
C ARG A 145 -11.13 -0.21 17.05
N ALA A 146 -10.54 -1.12 17.84
CA ALA A 146 -10.47 -0.98 19.29
C ALA A 146 -9.65 0.26 19.72
N ALA A 147 -8.56 0.58 19.01
CA ALA A 147 -7.77 1.77 19.29
C ALA A 147 -8.55 3.07 19.07
N VAL A 148 -9.33 3.17 17.99
CA VAL A 148 -10.20 4.33 17.73
C VAL A 148 -11.32 4.40 18.77
N ALA A 149 -11.96 3.28 19.09
CA ALA A 149 -13.00 3.21 20.11
C ALA A 149 -12.47 3.66 21.48
N TYR A 150 -11.25 3.26 21.84
CA TYR A 150 -10.62 3.67 23.10
C TYR A 150 -10.40 5.18 23.18
N ALA A 151 -9.99 5.84 22.09
CA ALA A 151 -9.86 7.29 22.04
C ALA A 151 -11.21 8.01 22.25
N ARG A 152 -12.29 7.44 21.69
CA ARG A 152 -13.68 7.92 21.88
C ARG A 152 -14.15 7.76 23.31
N GLU A 153 -13.94 6.59 23.91
CA GLU A 153 -14.34 6.29 25.29
C GLU A 153 -13.67 7.22 26.31
N LEU A 154 -12.42 7.61 26.06
CA LEU A 154 -11.70 8.59 26.88
C LEU A 154 -12.13 10.04 26.60
N GLY A 155 -12.97 10.29 25.59
CA GLY A 155 -13.39 11.62 25.17
C GLY A 155 -12.25 12.47 24.58
N ILE A 156 -11.17 11.84 24.11
CA ILE A 156 -10.00 12.52 23.54
C ILE A 156 -10.27 12.94 22.09
N ALA A 157 -10.80 12.03 21.28
CA ALA A 157 -11.06 12.22 19.86
C ALA A 157 -12.20 11.32 19.37
N ASP A 158 -12.90 11.77 18.34
CA ASP A 158 -13.93 10.99 17.65
C ASP A 158 -13.35 10.13 16.52
N ASP A 159 -12.23 10.55 15.94
CA ASP A 159 -11.54 9.76 14.92
C ASP A 159 -10.04 10.09 14.86
N ILE A 160 -9.30 9.18 14.24
CA ILE A 160 -7.89 9.36 13.89
C ILE A 160 -7.83 9.27 12.37
N LEU A 161 -7.44 10.36 11.73
CA LEU A 161 -7.27 10.40 10.29
C LEU A 161 -5.81 10.13 9.94
N ALA A 162 -5.60 9.28 8.93
CA ALA A 162 -4.29 8.84 8.50
C ALA A 162 -4.13 9.00 6.98
N SER A 163 -2.89 9.12 6.53
CA SER A 163 -2.50 9.12 5.11
C SER A 163 -1.11 8.50 4.99
N PRO A 164 -1.01 7.26 4.50
CA PRO A 164 0.26 6.60 4.24
C PRO A 164 0.85 7.03 2.88
N GLU A 165 2.17 7.21 2.86
CA GLU A 165 3.00 7.32 1.67
C GLU A 165 3.63 5.94 1.41
N PHE A 166 3.49 5.38 0.20
CA PHE A 166 4.02 4.06 -0.13
C PHE A 166 5.21 4.17 -1.06
N GLU A 167 6.41 4.00 -0.53
CA GLU A 167 7.60 3.80 -1.35
C GLU A 167 7.76 2.30 -1.67
N PHE A 168 8.10 1.98 -2.92
CA PHE A 168 8.36 0.62 -3.37
C PHE A 168 9.32 0.59 -4.55
N TYR A 169 9.97 -0.54 -4.78
CA TYR A 169 10.78 -0.74 -5.98
C TYR A 169 10.04 -1.62 -6.99
N VAL A 170 10.26 -1.36 -8.28
CA VAL A 170 9.84 -2.22 -9.38
C VAL A 170 11.05 -2.68 -10.17
N PHE A 171 11.14 -3.98 -10.41
CA PHE A 171 12.25 -4.66 -11.06
C PHE A 171 11.73 -5.49 -12.24
N ASP A 172 12.58 -5.74 -13.23
CA ASP A 172 12.29 -6.71 -14.28
C ASP A 172 12.28 -8.13 -13.69
N LYS A 173 13.24 -8.40 -12.79
CA LYS A 173 13.43 -9.72 -12.21
C LYS A 173 14.23 -9.65 -10.91
N VAL A 174 13.92 -10.54 -9.98
CA VAL A 174 14.77 -10.82 -8.81
C VAL A 174 14.99 -12.33 -8.70
N LEU A 175 16.23 -12.73 -8.44
CA LEU A 175 16.63 -14.09 -8.14
C LEU A 175 17.28 -14.11 -6.77
N PHE A 176 16.88 -15.01 -5.89
CA PHE A 176 17.52 -15.18 -4.60
C PHE A 176 17.49 -16.64 -4.17
N ASP A 177 18.52 -17.06 -3.45
CA ASP A 177 18.60 -18.42 -2.93
C ASP A 177 19.45 -18.47 -1.64
N THR A 178 19.23 -19.48 -0.83
CA THR A 178 20.03 -19.79 0.36
C THR A 178 20.14 -21.30 0.52
N GLU A 179 21.33 -21.81 0.25
CA GLU A 179 21.66 -23.23 0.29
C GLU A 179 22.90 -23.48 1.18
N ASN A 180 23.28 -24.75 1.36
CA ASN A 180 24.46 -25.11 2.14
C ASN A 180 25.74 -24.52 1.53
N GLY A 181 26.32 -23.52 2.21
CA GLY A 181 27.56 -22.87 1.78
C GLY A 181 27.39 -21.75 0.77
N ALA A 182 26.16 -21.37 0.39
CA ALA A 182 25.89 -20.30 -0.57
C ALA A 182 24.64 -19.48 -0.20
N SER A 183 24.71 -18.17 -0.41
CA SER A 183 23.55 -17.28 -0.37
C SER A 183 23.73 -16.22 -1.45
N CYS A 184 22.72 -16.00 -2.27
CA CYS A 184 22.78 -15.05 -3.38
C CYS A 184 21.49 -14.25 -3.50
N VAL A 185 21.63 -13.01 -3.97
CA VAL A 185 20.54 -12.14 -4.43
C VAL A 185 21.03 -11.42 -5.67
N GLU A 186 20.28 -11.52 -6.76
CA GLU A 186 20.50 -10.82 -8.01
C GLU A 186 19.23 -10.03 -8.36
N ILE A 187 19.39 -8.72 -8.59
CA ILE A 187 18.29 -7.79 -8.89
C ILE A 187 18.54 -7.22 -10.28
N HIS A 188 17.56 -7.34 -11.16
CA HIS A 188 17.54 -6.72 -12.48
C HIS A 188 16.54 -5.57 -12.44
N PRO A 189 17.00 -4.31 -12.33
CA PRO A 189 16.09 -3.19 -12.19
C PRO A 189 15.36 -2.90 -13.50
N ALA A 190 14.07 -2.53 -13.41
CA ALA A 190 13.26 -2.16 -14.58
C ALA A 190 13.75 -0.85 -15.23
N GLU A 191 14.42 -0.03 -14.42
CA GLU A 191 15.13 1.16 -14.85
C GLU A 191 16.61 1.01 -14.49
N ALA A 192 17.45 0.95 -15.52
CA ALA A 192 18.89 1.08 -15.35
C ALA A 192 19.31 2.47 -15.81
N VAL A 193 19.92 3.25 -14.92
CA VAL A 193 20.69 4.42 -15.33
C VAL A 193 21.90 3.93 -16.10
N ASP A 194 22.09 4.37 -17.35
CA ASP A 194 23.31 4.06 -18.08
C ASP A 194 24.50 4.73 -17.38
N HIS A 195 25.22 3.94 -16.58
CA HIS A 195 26.42 4.39 -15.88
C HIS A 195 27.53 4.86 -16.83
N ARG A 196 27.46 4.53 -18.14
CA ARG A 196 28.40 5.02 -19.15
C ARG A 196 28.14 6.46 -19.57
N LEU A 197 26.94 6.99 -19.33
CA LEU A 197 26.64 8.42 -19.49
C LEU A 197 27.09 9.23 -18.27
N SER A 198 27.37 8.58 -17.14
CA SER A 198 27.92 9.21 -15.94
C SER A 198 29.45 9.18 -15.96
N ILE A 199 30.04 9.85 -16.95
CA ILE A 199 31.47 10.17 -16.91
C ILE A 199 31.69 11.27 -15.86
N GLY A 200 31.86 10.84 -14.60
CA GLY A 200 32.65 11.57 -13.61
C GLY A 200 32.01 12.69 -12.78
N ARG A 201 30.70 12.71 -12.48
CA ARG A 201 30.16 13.64 -11.45
C ARG A 201 28.74 13.29 -10.94
N LEU A 202 28.63 13.28 -9.61
CA LEU A 202 27.44 13.35 -8.74
C LEU A 202 26.52 12.11 -8.65
N PRO A 203 25.99 11.80 -7.44
CA PRO A 203 24.92 10.82 -7.29
C PRO A 203 23.70 11.30 -8.06
N TYR A 204 23.25 10.50 -9.03
CA TYR A 204 22.03 10.76 -9.78
C TYR A 204 20.84 10.43 -8.87
N SER A 205 19.99 11.43 -8.58
CA SER A 205 18.69 11.22 -7.95
C SER A 205 17.64 11.14 -9.04
N ALA A 206 16.82 10.08 -9.00
CA ALA A 206 15.70 9.92 -9.91
C ALA A 206 14.41 10.59 -9.40
N TYR A 207 14.50 11.35 -8.28
CA TYR A 207 13.35 12.00 -7.68
C TYR A 207 12.70 12.98 -8.64
N HIS A 208 11.42 12.74 -8.97
CA HIS A 208 10.67 13.50 -9.98
C HIS A 208 11.37 13.52 -11.35
N ALA A 209 11.92 12.38 -11.78
CA ALA A 209 12.52 12.22 -13.10
C ALA A 209 11.59 12.72 -14.23
N PRO A 210 12.13 13.35 -15.29
CA PRO A 210 11.33 13.79 -16.43
C PRO A 210 10.79 12.57 -17.21
N LEU A 211 9.63 12.73 -17.88
CA LEU A 211 8.92 11.62 -18.56
C LEU A 211 9.76 10.76 -19.52
N HIS A 212 10.77 11.34 -20.18
CA HIS A 212 11.64 10.58 -21.09
C HIS A 212 12.68 9.69 -20.37
N GLN A 213 12.83 9.85 -19.05
CA GLN A 213 13.70 9.07 -18.16
C GLN A 213 12.89 8.18 -17.20
N ASP A 214 11.64 8.54 -16.91
CA ASP A 214 10.70 7.83 -16.05
C ASP A 214 9.92 6.75 -16.81
N ARG A 215 10.47 5.54 -16.86
CA ARG A 215 9.89 4.41 -17.63
C ARG A 215 8.71 3.77 -16.92
N LEU A 216 8.60 3.94 -15.60
CA LEU A 216 7.53 3.41 -14.77
C LEU A 216 6.35 4.38 -14.59
N PHE A 217 6.35 5.51 -15.30
CA PHE A 217 5.24 6.47 -15.28
C PHE A 217 3.88 5.81 -15.58
N GLU A 218 3.78 5.08 -16.71
CA GLU A 218 2.52 4.44 -17.12
C GLU A 218 2.09 3.36 -16.13
N PHE A 219 3.05 2.61 -15.57
CA PHE A 219 2.80 1.65 -14.51
C PHE A 219 2.17 2.33 -13.28
N ARG A 220 2.74 3.44 -12.81
CA ARG A 220 2.19 4.18 -11.67
C ARG A 220 0.81 4.76 -11.98
N CYS A 221 0.58 5.24 -13.20
CA CYS A 221 -0.75 5.71 -13.62
C CYS A 221 -1.80 4.59 -13.59
N GLU A 222 -1.45 3.38 -14.02
CA GLU A 222 -2.37 2.24 -13.98
C GLU A 222 -2.68 1.83 -12.54
N VAL A 223 -1.66 1.71 -11.70
CA VAL A 223 -1.86 1.42 -10.27
C VAL A 223 -2.74 2.49 -9.60
N ALA A 224 -2.46 3.77 -9.83
CA ALA A 224 -3.25 4.87 -9.25
C ALA A 224 -4.72 4.80 -9.68
N LYS A 225 -5.01 4.48 -10.95
CA LYS A 225 -6.40 4.26 -11.43
C LYS A 225 -7.08 3.10 -10.71
N GLN A 226 -6.38 1.99 -10.48
CA GLN A 226 -6.95 0.85 -9.76
C GLN A 226 -7.23 1.19 -8.29
N ILE A 227 -6.35 1.97 -7.64
CA ILE A 227 -6.54 2.43 -6.25
C ILE A 227 -7.76 3.35 -6.14
N GLU A 228 -7.91 4.33 -7.04
CA GLU A 228 -9.07 5.22 -7.10
C GLU A 228 -10.38 4.45 -7.37
N ARG A 229 -10.35 3.47 -8.28
CA ARG A 229 -11.49 2.57 -8.52
C ARG A 229 -11.86 1.74 -7.29
N ALA A 230 -10.90 1.48 -6.40
CA ALA A 230 -11.14 0.83 -5.12
C ALA A 230 -11.68 1.79 -4.04
N GLY A 231 -12.01 3.04 -4.39
CA GLY A 231 -12.56 4.03 -3.47
C GLY A 231 -11.53 4.60 -2.50
N ILE A 232 -10.24 4.47 -2.82
CA ILE A 232 -9.14 4.98 -2.00
C ILE A 232 -8.60 6.25 -2.68
N PRO A 233 -8.60 7.41 -2.01
CA PRO A 233 -8.13 8.64 -2.60
C PRO A 233 -6.61 8.60 -2.80
N VAL A 234 -6.16 8.83 -4.02
CA VAL A 234 -4.76 9.03 -4.39
C VAL A 234 -4.49 10.52 -4.44
N LYS A 235 -3.46 10.96 -3.72
CA LYS A 235 -3.04 12.36 -3.70
C LYS A 235 -2.15 12.67 -4.90
N TYR A 236 -1.12 11.85 -5.12
CA TYR A 236 -0.27 11.86 -6.31
C TYR A 236 0.67 10.64 -6.32
N HIS A 237 1.40 10.45 -7.41
CA HIS A 237 2.47 9.47 -7.55
C HIS A 237 3.69 10.09 -8.25
N HIS A 238 4.90 9.62 -7.94
CA HIS A 238 6.12 10.08 -8.58
C HIS A 238 7.24 9.03 -8.53
N HIS A 239 8.28 9.25 -9.31
CA HIS A 239 9.55 8.53 -9.16
C HIS A 239 10.27 9.02 -7.91
N GLU A 240 10.77 8.12 -7.07
CA GLU A 240 11.49 8.44 -5.82
C GLU A 240 13.01 8.64 -6.08
N VAL A 241 13.81 8.92 -5.06
CA VAL A 241 15.26 9.13 -5.10
C VAL A 241 16.01 7.94 -5.67
N GLY A 242 15.63 6.72 -5.31
CA GLY A 242 16.34 5.49 -5.69
C GLY A 242 16.32 5.24 -7.19
N ALA A 243 17.50 5.25 -7.81
CA ALA A 243 17.64 5.36 -9.27
C ALA A 243 17.33 4.06 -10.04
N PHE A 244 17.15 2.95 -9.34
CA PHE A 244 16.96 1.61 -9.91
C PHE A 244 15.50 1.16 -9.82
N GLY A 245 14.57 2.08 -10.05
CA GLY A 245 13.13 1.81 -10.12
C GLY A 245 12.36 2.05 -8.83
N GLN A 246 12.80 2.94 -7.94
CA GLN A 246 12.02 3.32 -6.75
C GLN A 246 10.88 4.27 -7.11
N GLN A 247 9.69 3.94 -6.64
CA GLN A 247 8.42 4.61 -6.93
C GLN A 247 7.74 5.01 -5.63
N GLU A 248 6.89 6.03 -5.69
CA GLU A 248 6.04 6.43 -4.58
C GLU A 248 4.60 6.69 -5.04
N ILE A 249 3.64 6.25 -4.22
CA ILE A 249 2.23 6.63 -4.31
C ILE A 249 1.80 7.15 -2.93
N GLU A 250 1.31 8.39 -2.90
CA GLU A 250 0.76 9.01 -1.70
C GLU A 250 -0.77 8.98 -1.72
N LEU A 251 -1.39 8.64 -0.60
CA LEU A 251 -2.85 8.64 -0.46
C LEU A 251 -3.39 9.94 0.15
N GLY A 252 -4.68 10.19 -0.04
CA GLY A 252 -5.46 11.16 0.72
C GLY A 252 -5.68 10.72 2.18
N PHE A 253 -6.34 11.58 2.96
CA PHE A 253 -6.71 11.27 4.34
C PHE A 253 -8.04 10.53 4.41
N ASP A 254 -8.11 9.54 5.30
CA ASP A 254 -9.35 8.87 5.70
C ASP A 254 -9.17 8.30 7.12
N SER A 255 -10.23 7.73 7.70
CA SER A 255 -10.22 7.08 9.01
C SER A 255 -9.14 6.00 9.11
N LEU A 256 -8.59 5.83 10.31
CA LEU A 256 -7.48 4.91 10.57
C LEU A 256 -7.77 3.48 10.09
N VAL A 257 -9.00 3.00 10.26
CA VAL A 257 -9.39 1.64 9.86
C VAL A 257 -9.45 1.53 8.34
N ARG A 258 -10.05 2.50 7.64
CA ARG A 258 -10.08 2.53 6.17
C ARG A 258 -8.67 2.63 5.57
N MET A 259 -7.78 3.39 6.20
CA MET A 259 -6.39 3.49 5.75
C MET A 259 -5.57 2.23 6.07
N ALA A 260 -5.87 1.53 7.17
CA ALA A 260 -5.30 0.21 7.43
C ALA A 260 -5.73 -0.80 6.35
N ASP A 261 -6.99 -0.78 5.94
CA ASP A 261 -7.50 -1.58 4.82
C ASP A 261 -6.81 -1.19 3.49
N ALA A 262 -6.67 0.11 3.24
CA ALA A 262 -5.99 0.64 2.05
C ALA A 262 -4.54 0.17 1.92
N VAL A 263 -3.79 0.02 3.03
CA VAL A 263 -2.42 -0.53 3.01
C VAL A 263 -2.38 -1.92 2.36
N PHE A 264 -3.34 -2.79 2.66
CA PHE A 264 -3.40 -4.11 2.06
C PHE A 264 -3.81 -4.06 0.60
N ILE A 265 -4.82 -3.25 0.28
CA ILE A 265 -5.34 -3.08 -1.09
C ILE A 265 -4.25 -2.52 -2.01
N VAL A 266 -3.61 -1.40 -1.65
CA VAL A 266 -2.55 -0.76 -2.45
C VAL A 266 -1.40 -1.73 -2.71
N LYS A 267 -0.92 -2.43 -1.68
CA LYS A 267 0.17 -3.41 -1.86
C LYS A 267 -0.23 -4.56 -2.77
N SER A 268 -1.49 -5.03 -2.67
CA SER A 268 -2.02 -6.06 -3.56
C SER A 268 -2.09 -5.57 -5.00
N LEU A 269 -2.65 -4.37 -5.24
CA LEU A 269 -2.76 -3.79 -6.57
C LEU A 269 -1.38 -3.56 -7.20
N VAL A 270 -0.41 -3.00 -6.46
CA VAL A 270 0.97 -2.83 -6.95
C VAL A 270 1.60 -4.16 -7.38
N HIS A 271 1.49 -5.22 -6.56
CA HIS A 271 2.04 -6.53 -6.92
C HIS A 271 1.31 -7.15 -8.12
N ASN A 272 -0.02 -7.07 -8.15
CA ASN A 272 -0.84 -7.65 -9.22
C ASN A 272 -0.56 -6.96 -10.55
N THR A 273 -0.57 -5.62 -10.59
CA THR A 273 -0.21 -4.85 -11.79
C THR A 273 1.22 -5.15 -12.22
N ALA A 274 2.16 -5.31 -11.28
CA ALA A 274 3.55 -5.65 -11.65
C ALA A 274 3.60 -7.02 -12.36
N VAL A 275 2.90 -8.03 -11.83
CA VAL A 275 2.82 -9.35 -12.46
C VAL A 275 2.16 -9.28 -13.84
N GLU A 276 1.08 -8.53 -13.99
CA GLU A 276 0.39 -8.31 -15.28
C GLU A 276 1.29 -7.67 -16.34
N TRP A 277 2.25 -6.84 -15.91
CA TRP A 277 3.22 -6.16 -16.77
C TRP A 277 4.51 -6.97 -16.98
N GLY A 278 4.62 -8.17 -16.41
CA GLY A 278 5.83 -8.99 -16.48
C GLY A 278 6.99 -8.45 -15.62
N LEU A 279 6.67 -7.65 -14.61
CA LEU A 279 7.59 -7.02 -13.66
C LEU A 279 7.45 -7.68 -12.27
N THR A 280 8.29 -7.27 -11.33
CA THR A 280 8.18 -7.63 -9.92
C THR A 280 8.33 -6.40 -9.04
N ALA A 281 7.37 -6.18 -8.13
CA ALA A 281 7.41 -5.07 -7.19
C ALA A 281 7.77 -5.55 -5.77
N THR A 282 8.39 -4.68 -4.98
CA THR A 282 8.69 -4.98 -3.57
C THR A 282 8.60 -3.75 -2.68
N PHE A 283 7.97 -3.95 -1.52
CA PHE A 283 7.92 -2.99 -0.40
C PHE A 283 8.98 -3.29 0.66
N LEU A 284 9.99 -4.10 0.33
CA LEU A 284 11.08 -4.39 1.25
C LEU A 284 11.79 -3.07 1.64
N PRO A 285 12.10 -2.80 2.92
CA PRO A 285 12.61 -1.48 3.33
C PRO A 285 13.94 -1.05 2.71
N LYS A 286 14.75 -2.02 2.28
CA LYS A 286 16.09 -1.79 1.74
C LYS A 286 16.45 -2.93 0.78
N PRO A 287 15.96 -2.90 -0.46
CA PRO A 287 16.24 -3.95 -1.43
C PRO A 287 17.65 -3.82 -2.02
N ILE A 288 18.13 -2.59 -2.22
CA ILE A 288 19.42 -2.30 -2.85
C ILE A 288 20.35 -1.60 -1.84
N HIS A 289 21.58 -2.08 -1.73
CA HIS A 289 22.62 -1.43 -0.94
C HIS A 289 23.12 -0.16 -1.65
N GLY A 290 23.29 0.94 -0.92
CA GLY A 290 23.76 2.21 -1.51
C GLY A 290 22.68 3.10 -2.10
N GLU A 291 21.44 2.63 -2.19
CA GLU A 291 20.29 3.39 -2.72
C GLU A 291 19.34 3.84 -1.61
N ALA A 292 18.42 4.76 -1.89
CA ALA A 292 17.32 5.09 -0.97
C ALA A 292 16.46 3.84 -0.67
N GLY A 293 15.85 3.79 0.52
CA GLY A 293 15.11 2.61 0.98
C GLY A 293 13.65 2.95 1.24
N ASN A 294 12.76 2.01 0.95
CA ASN A 294 11.32 2.19 1.05
C ASN A 294 10.83 2.47 2.48
N GLY A 295 10.28 3.65 2.71
CA GLY A 295 9.45 4.00 3.85
C GLY A 295 7.96 3.75 3.64
N MET A 296 7.22 3.71 4.74
CA MET A 296 5.78 3.94 4.75
C MET A 296 5.51 5.13 5.67
N HIS A 297 5.77 6.34 5.19
CA HIS A 297 5.59 7.53 6.04
C HIS A 297 4.11 7.69 6.35
N LEU A 298 3.77 7.78 7.63
CA LEU A 298 2.39 7.84 8.07
C LEU A 298 2.07 9.23 8.59
N HIS A 299 1.31 9.99 7.81
CA HIS A 299 0.74 11.24 8.28
C HIS A 299 -0.50 10.95 9.13
N GLN A 300 -0.64 11.62 10.26
CA GLN A 300 -1.76 11.43 11.16
C GLN A 300 -2.13 12.68 11.95
N TYR A 301 -3.44 12.82 12.21
CA TYR A 301 -4.00 13.79 13.13
C TYR A 301 -5.31 13.26 13.73
N MET A 302 -5.71 13.81 14.87
CA MET A 302 -6.96 13.44 15.53
C MET A 302 -8.05 14.46 15.25
N VAL A 303 -9.30 14.01 15.20
CA VAL A 303 -10.49 14.83 14.97
C VAL A 303 -11.44 14.70 16.14
N LYS A 304 -12.02 15.82 16.58
CA LYS A 304 -13.09 15.87 17.57
C LYS A 304 -14.13 16.92 17.16
N ASP A 305 -15.40 16.57 17.21
CA ASP A 305 -16.52 17.43 16.78
C ASP A 305 -16.33 17.99 15.35
N GLY A 306 -15.73 17.18 14.47
CA GLY A 306 -15.41 17.57 13.08
C GLY A 306 -14.19 18.50 12.93
N VAL A 307 -13.48 18.82 14.01
CA VAL A 307 -12.32 19.73 14.00
C VAL A 307 -11.02 18.96 14.22
N ASN A 308 -9.98 19.33 13.47
CA ASN A 308 -8.63 18.83 13.69
C ASN A 308 -8.05 19.39 15.00
N ILE A 309 -7.96 18.53 16.03
CA ILE A 309 -7.47 18.92 17.37
C ILE A 309 -5.94 18.95 17.48
N PHE A 310 -5.21 18.66 16.40
CA PHE A 310 -3.77 18.92 16.32
C PHE A 310 -3.46 20.37 15.93
N SER A 311 -4.44 21.08 15.36
CA SER A 311 -4.24 22.45 14.91
C SER A 311 -4.39 23.46 16.04
N GLY A 312 -3.30 24.16 16.37
CA GLY A 312 -3.30 25.34 17.25
C GLY A 312 -2.97 26.62 16.48
N GLU A 313 -3.14 27.77 17.14
CA GLU A 313 -2.87 29.10 16.55
C GLU A 313 -1.43 29.20 16.02
N ASP A 314 -0.44 28.90 16.89
CA ASP A 314 0.99 29.04 16.56
C ASP A 314 1.70 27.72 16.21
N GLY A 315 0.98 26.60 16.09
CA GLY A 315 1.66 25.31 16.13
C GLY A 315 0.76 24.11 16.17
N LEU A 316 1.39 22.99 16.54
CA LEU A 316 0.67 21.88 17.13
C LEU A 316 0.10 22.31 18.49
N THR A 317 -1.07 21.80 18.85
CA THR A 317 -1.63 21.96 20.21
C THR A 317 -0.79 21.22 21.25
N ASP A 318 -0.95 21.56 22.53
CA ASP A 318 -0.34 20.82 23.64
C ASP A 318 -0.74 19.34 23.63
N LEU A 319 -1.97 19.05 23.20
CA LEU A 319 -2.46 17.69 23.02
C LEU A 319 -1.68 16.94 21.94
N ALA A 320 -1.44 17.57 20.78
CA ALA A 320 -0.62 16.99 19.73
C ALA A 320 0.85 16.82 20.16
N LEU A 321 1.41 17.76 20.93
CA LEU A 321 2.75 17.62 21.49
C LEU A 321 2.83 16.46 22.50
N CYS A 322 1.80 16.25 23.32
CA CYS A 322 1.68 15.07 24.19
C CYS A 322 1.59 13.77 23.38
N TYR A 323 0.83 13.76 22.29
CA TYR A 323 0.73 12.63 21.37
C TYR A 323 2.10 12.26 20.78
N VAL A 324 2.85 13.25 20.27
CA VAL A 324 4.23 13.08 19.81
C VAL A 324 5.14 12.58 20.93
N GLY A 325 4.99 13.13 22.14
CA GLY A 325 5.73 12.68 23.33
C GLY A 325 5.51 11.20 23.62
N GLY A 326 4.29 10.70 23.48
CA GLY A 326 3.95 9.28 23.59
C GLY A 326 4.64 8.43 22.53
N LEU A 327 4.57 8.83 21.25
CA LEU A 327 5.25 8.14 20.15
C LEU A 327 6.76 8.04 20.39
N LEU A 328 7.41 9.13 20.82
CA LEU A 328 8.85 9.13 21.09
C LEU A 328 9.20 8.31 22.34
N LYS A 329 8.42 8.42 23.42
CA LYS A 329 8.58 7.64 24.66
C LYS A 329 8.55 6.14 24.39
N HIS A 330 7.63 5.71 23.52
CA HIS A 330 7.40 4.31 23.17
C HIS A 330 8.08 3.87 21.86
N GLY A 331 8.85 4.74 21.20
CA GLY A 331 9.37 4.51 19.85
C GLY A 331 10.13 3.20 19.71
N ARG A 332 11.01 2.86 20.66
CA ARG A 332 11.76 1.60 20.64
C ARG A 332 10.87 0.35 20.66
N SER A 333 9.79 0.37 21.45
CA SER A 333 8.83 -0.74 21.48
C SER A 333 7.92 -0.75 20.27
N LEU A 334 7.53 0.43 19.76
CA LEU A 334 6.70 0.56 18.55
C LEU A 334 7.39 -0.03 17.32
N MET A 335 8.71 0.08 17.22
CA MET A 335 9.50 -0.51 16.12
C MET A 335 9.31 -2.02 15.95
N ALA A 336 8.92 -2.75 17.00
CA ALA A 336 8.59 -4.18 16.85
C ALA A 336 7.37 -4.42 15.94
N TRP A 337 6.51 -3.41 15.79
CA TRP A 337 5.29 -3.44 14.99
C TRP A 337 5.41 -2.61 13.71
N THR A 338 6.00 -1.40 13.79
CA THR A 338 6.17 -0.51 12.63
C THR A 338 7.32 -0.94 11.72
N ASN A 339 8.32 -1.64 12.26
CA ASN A 339 9.51 -2.07 11.55
C ASN A 339 9.83 -3.57 11.78
N PRO A 340 8.87 -4.50 11.55
CA PRO A 340 8.91 -5.87 12.07
C PRO A 340 9.81 -6.82 11.26
N SER A 341 10.85 -6.32 10.57
CA SER A 341 11.76 -7.14 9.78
C SER A 341 13.21 -6.80 10.06
N THR A 342 14.11 -7.78 9.94
CA THR A 342 15.56 -7.53 9.99
C THR A 342 16.01 -6.55 8.90
N ASN A 343 15.33 -6.54 7.75
CA ASN A 343 15.63 -5.63 6.65
C ASN A 343 15.22 -4.18 6.94
N SER A 344 14.25 -3.95 7.82
CA SER A 344 13.88 -2.60 8.27
C SER A 344 15.07 -1.86 8.88
N TYR A 345 15.89 -2.58 9.66
CA TYR A 345 17.10 -2.02 10.28
C TYR A 345 18.25 -1.81 9.30
N ARG A 346 18.17 -2.34 8.07
CA ARG A 346 19.10 -1.98 6.98
C ARG A 346 18.74 -0.65 6.31
N ARG A 347 17.47 -0.22 6.41
CA ARG A 347 17.03 1.12 5.98
C ARG A 347 17.41 2.18 7.00
N LEU A 348 17.27 1.89 8.29
CA LEU A 348 17.50 2.82 9.41
C LEU A 348 18.99 3.04 9.70
N VAL A 349 19.71 3.54 8.70
CA VAL A 349 21.12 3.93 8.77
C VAL A 349 21.30 5.36 8.27
N PRO A 350 22.31 6.12 8.75
CA PRO A 350 22.51 7.49 8.32
C PRO A 350 22.74 7.62 6.80
N GLY A 351 22.28 8.72 6.20
CA GLY A 351 22.61 9.12 4.82
C GLY A 351 21.55 8.87 3.74
N TYR A 352 20.38 8.30 4.08
CA TYR A 352 19.34 7.92 3.11
C TYR A 352 17.93 8.43 3.50
N GLU A 353 17.84 9.63 4.10
CA GLU A 353 16.57 10.27 4.54
C GLU A 353 15.69 9.44 5.52
N ALA A 354 16.25 8.35 6.05
CA ALA A 354 15.64 7.51 7.08
C ALA A 354 16.03 8.01 8.49
N PRO A 355 15.08 8.14 9.42
CA PRO A 355 15.36 8.68 10.74
C PRO A 355 16.05 7.64 11.63
N VAL A 356 17.23 7.98 12.15
CA VAL A 356 17.98 7.13 13.12
C VAL A 356 17.84 7.62 14.56
N ASN A 357 17.28 8.81 14.76
CA ASN A 357 17.10 9.44 16.06
C ASN A 357 15.61 9.59 16.38
N LEU A 358 15.20 9.16 17.57
CA LEU A 358 13.86 9.37 18.12
C LEU A 358 13.71 10.81 18.61
N VAL A 359 13.65 11.73 17.66
CA VAL A 359 13.39 13.16 17.87
C VAL A 359 12.22 13.60 16.99
N PHE A 360 11.60 14.73 17.34
CA PHE A 360 10.66 15.39 16.47
C PHE A 360 11.19 16.75 16.00
N GLY A 361 10.74 17.21 14.83
CA GLY A 361 11.14 18.51 14.32
C GLY A 361 10.24 19.03 13.21
N SER A 362 10.14 20.36 13.12
CA SER A 362 9.45 21.04 12.01
C SER A 362 10.29 20.96 10.75
N ALA A 363 9.69 20.54 9.63
CA ALA A 363 10.32 20.38 8.33
C ALA A 363 11.62 19.53 8.30
N ASN A 364 11.89 18.75 9.35
CA ASN A 364 13.13 17.99 9.46
C ASN A 364 12.92 16.54 8.99
N ARG A 365 13.38 16.22 7.77
CA ARG A 365 13.29 14.86 7.20
C ARG A 365 14.17 13.82 7.90
N THR A 366 15.09 14.25 8.78
CA THR A 366 15.94 13.35 9.59
C THR A 366 15.33 12.96 10.94
N ALA A 367 14.21 13.57 11.32
CA ALA A 367 13.50 13.30 12.56
C ALA A 367 12.56 12.09 12.42
N ALA A 368 12.44 11.29 13.48
CA ALA A 368 11.48 10.18 13.52
C ALA A 368 10.03 10.66 13.37
N VAL A 369 9.71 11.81 13.98
CA VAL A 369 8.43 12.48 13.83
C VAL A 369 8.63 13.86 13.20
N ARG A 370 8.12 14.05 11.99
CA ARG A 370 8.20 15.33 11.28
C ARG A 370 6.88 16.07 11.38
N VAL A 371 6.94 17.40 11.53
CA VAL A 371 5.78 18.28 11.35
C VAL A 371 5.94 18.99 10.01
N PRO A 372 5.11 18.70 8.99
CA PRO A 372 5.26 19.30 7.67
C PRO A 372 4.98 20.83 7.72
N ALA A 373 5.95 21.66 7.33
CA ALA A 373 5.78 23.13 7.41
C ALA A 373 4.74 23.70 6.43
N TYR A 374 4.38 22.96 5.38
CA TYR A 374 3.32 23.31 4.44
C TYR A 374 1.92 22.93 4.95
N ALA A 375 1.84 22.14 6.02
CA ALA A 375 0.58 21.76 6.66
C ALA A 375 0.16 22.88 7.63
N ARG A 376 -0.66 23.82 7.13
CA ARG A 376 -1.16 24.97 7.89
C ARG A 376 -2.61 24.79 8.28
N ASP A 377 -3.05 25.56 9.27
CA ASP A 377 -4.44 25.65 9.70
C ASP A 377 -5.03 24.25 9.98
N ASP A 378 -6.20 23.96 9.46
CA ASP A 378 -6.91 22.68 9.60
C ASP A 378 -6.16 21.45 9.04
N LYS A 379 -5.06 21.64 8.30
CA LYS A 379 -4.24 20.54 7.74
C LYS A 379 -3.06 20.13 8.61
N ARG A 380 -2.84 20.81 9.74
CA ARG A 380 -1.72 20.53 10.67
C ARG A 380 -1.77 19.08 11.15
N ARG A 381 -0.63 18.40 11.09
CA ARG A 381 -0.50 16.97 11.36
C ARG A 381 0.93 16.60 11.67
N ILE A 382 1.15 15.36 12.08
CA ILE A 382 2.48 14.80 12.25
C ILE A 382 2.70 13.66 11.26
N GLU A 383 3.96 13.40 10.95
CA GLU A 383 4.42 12.39 10.01
C GLU A 383 5.41 11.48 10.72
N LEU A 384 5.05 10.21 10.90
CA LEU A 384 5.93 9.18 11.46
C LEU A 384 6.74 8.55 10.31
N ARG A 385 8.08 8.65 10.38
CA ARG A 385 9.00 8.30 9.27
C ARG A 385 9.84 7.03 9.49
N THR A 386 9.84 6.51 10.71
CA THR A 386 10.64 5.32 11.12
C THR A 386 10.25 4.08 10.35
#